data_AF-A0A1B4G7B5-F1
#
_entry.id   AF-A0A1B4G7B5-F1
#
_cell.length_a   1.000
_cell.length_b   1.000
_cell.length_c   1.000
_cell.angle_alpha   90.00
_cell.angle_beta   90.00
_cell.angle_gamma   90.00
#
_symmetry.space_group_name_H-M   'P 1'
#
loop_
_entity.id
_entity.type
_entity.pdbx_description
1 polymer ?
#
loop_
_entity_poly.entity_id
_entity_poly.type
_entity_poly.pdbx_seq_one_letter_code
_entity_poly.pdbx_strand_id
1 'polypeptide(L)'
;MTMFRFRVLPVALLGAVLALAGCDDQQSEQTVQRFKDFFNAIKPAPLFLKGLTPGVTTEAEIRSQMGRPETERVYTDGSKRLEYPRGPMGNETYMVDIDANGRFTAATQVLTAATFAKIRPGMTEDEVRRLLGKPTEVARYPLKPETVWSWRWLEDGVNQDAFFNVHFGPDGIVYTTSRSDILKGH
;
A
#
# COMPACT_ATOMS: atom_id res chain seq x y z
N MET A 1 62.34 -30.36 -43.54
CA MET A 1 61.89 -31.19 -42.39
C MET A 1 61.11 -30.29 -41.44
N THR A 2 60.02 -30.84 -40.89
CA THR A 2 59.16 -30.32 -39.81
C THR A 2 58.14 -29.23 -40.23
N MET A 3 56.91 -29.55 -40.65
CA MET A 3 55.68 -30.01 -39.93
C MET A 3 54.88 -28.90 -39.21
N PHE A 4 53.54 -29.03 -39.30
CA PHE A 4 52.43 -28.30 -38.65
C PHE A 4 51.97 -26.97 -39.29
N ARG A 5 50.67 -26.67 -39.45
CA ARG A 5 49.38 -27.38 -39.33
C ARG A 5 48.28 -26.36 -39.74
N PHE A 6 47.24 -26.83 -40.44
CA PHE A 6 45.82 -26.42 -40.36
C PHE A 6 45.45 -24.95 -40.70
N ARG A 7 44.35 -24.61 -41.39
CA ARG A 7 43.09 -25.30 -41.71
C ARG A 7 42.39 -24.50 -42.83
N VAL A 8 41.73 -25.21 -43.74
CA VAL A 8 40.85 -24.66 -44.79
C VAL A 8 39.60 -24.05 -44.14
N LEU A 9 39.12 -22.91 -44.64
CA LEU A 9 37.78 -22.38 -44.32
C LEU A 9 37.12 -21.93 -45.63
N PRO A 10 36.05 -22.61 -46.09
CA PRO A 10 35.23 -22.14 -47.20
C PRO A 10 34.07 -21.27 -46.71
N VAL A 11 33.62 -20.46 -47.66
CA VAL A 11 32.53 -19.45 -47.70
C VAL A 11 31.16 -19.98 -47.26
N ALA A 12 30.33 -19.14 -46.63
CA ALA A 12 28.87 -19.09 -46.85
C ALA A 12 28.23 -17.80 -46.30
N LEU A 13 27.56 -17.03 -47.17
CA LEU A 13 26.54 -16.03 -46.82
C LEU A 13 25.26 -16.73 -46.34
N LEU A 14 24.54 -16.18 -45.34
CA LEU A 14 23.08 -16.28 -45.22
C LEU A 14 22.53 -15.26 -44.21
N GLY A 15 21.33 -14.75 -44.52
CA GLY A 15 20.82 -13.45 -44.08
C GLY A 15 20.45 -13.30 -42.61
N ALA A 16 20.52 -12.07 -42.13
CA ALA A 16 19.91 -11.66 -40.87
C ALA A 16 18.46 -11.22 -41.15
N VAL A 17 17.51 -12.12 -40.87
CA VAL A 17 16.08 -11.81 -40.77
C VAL A 17 15.78 -11.36 -39.33
N LEU A 18 14.93 -10.33 -39.23
CA LEU A 18 14.37 -9.68 -38.04
C LEU A 18 14.02 -10.62 -36.87
N ALA A 19 14.36 -10.22 -35.64
CA ALA A 19 13.57 -10.48 -34.43
C ALA A 19 14.05 -9.63 -33.24
N LEU A 20 13.53 -8.40 -33.11
CA LEU A 20 13.46 -7.68 -31.83
C LEU A 20 12.07 -7.02 -31.72
N ALA A 21 11.03 -7.83 -31.72
CA ALA A 21 9.69 -7.43 -31.32
C ALA A 21 9.15 -8.56 -30.44
N GLY A 22 9.29 -8.43 -29.14
CA GLY A 22 8.89 -9.47 -28.20
C GLY A 22 9.52 -9.27 -26.85
N CYS A 23 9.04 -8.26 -26.12
CA CYS A 23 8.94 -8.17 -24.66
C CYS A 23 8.53 -6.73 -24.28
N ASP A 24 7.28 -6.31 -24.53
CA ASP A 24 6.74 -5.03 -23.99
C ASP A 24 5.24 -5.10 -23.61
N ASP A 25 4.66 -6.30 -23.51
CA ASP A 25 3.23 -6.46 -23.15
C ASP A 25 3.01 -6.49 -21.63
N GLN A 26 3.94 -7.10 -20.87
CA GLN A 26 3.81 -7.11 -19.40
C GLN A 26 4.12 -5.76 -18.76
N GLN A 27 5.02 -4.98 -19.36
CA GLN A 27 5.49 -3.73 -18.79
C GLN A 27 4.47 -2.60 -19.00
N SER A 28 3.74 -2.63 -20.11
CA SER A 28 2.62 -1.73 -20.39
C SER A 28 1.43 -1.99 -19.44
N GLU A 29 1.03 -3.24 -19.23
CA GLU A 29 -0.05 -3.60 -18.29
C GLU A 29 0.24 -3.19 -16.85
N GLN A 30 1.47 -3.43 -16.35
CA GLN A 30 1.87 -2.99 -15.01
C GLN A 30 1.86 -1.47 -14.87
N THR A 31 2.28 -0.75 -15.91
CA THR A 31 2.27 0.71 -15.92
C THR A 31 0.84 1.24 -15.88
N VAL A 32 -0.04 0.71 -16.72
CA VAL A 32 -1.48 1.06 -16.73
C VAL A 32 -2.12 0.76 -15.38
N GLN A 33 -1.81 -0.37 -14.75
CA GLN A 33 -2.37 -0.71 -13.43
C GLN A 33 -1.89 0.24 -12.34
N ARG A 34 -0.61 0.61 -12.33
CA ARG A 34 -0.08 1.61 -11.38
C ARG A 34 -0.73 2.98 -11.56
N PHE A 35 -0.96 3.39 -12.80
CA PHE A 35 -1.71 4.61 -13.08
C PHE A 35 -3.14 4.52 -12.54
N LYS A 36 -3.87 3.43 -12.81
CA LYS A 36 -5.21 3.20 -12.28
C LYS A 36 -5.24 3.23 -10.75
N ASP A 37 -4.31 2.55 -10.10
CA ASP A 37 -4.20 2.51 -8.64
C ASP A 37 -3.95 3.92 -8.07
N PHE A 38 -3.08 4.70 -8.70
CA PHE A 38 -2.84 6.10 -8.33
C PHE A 38 -4.11 6.96 -8.47
N PHE A 39 -4.80 6.89 -9.61
CA PHE A 39 -6.05 7.63 -9.83
C PHE A 39 -7.14 7.22 -8.82
N ASN A 40 -7.21 5.94 -8.46
CA ASN A 40 -8.17 5.43 -7.47
C ASN A 40 -7.89 5.97 -6.06
N ALA A 41 -6.61 6.07 -5.69
CA ALA A 41 -6.17 6.56 -4.38
C ALA A 41 -6.50 8.05 -4.14
N ILE A 42 -6.65 8.84 -5.21
CA ILE A 42 -6.95 10.29 -5.14
C ILE A 42 -8.43 10.64 -5.34
N LYS A 43 -9.31 9.67 -5.65
CA LYS A 43 -10.77 9.90 -5.74
C LYS A 43 -11.36 10.57 -4.46
N PRO A 44 -12.47 11.32 -4.54
CA PRO A 44 -13.16 11.77 -3.32
C PRO A 44 -13.74 10.58 -2.54
N ALA A 45 -13.68 10.61 -1.21
CA ALA A 45 -14.21 9.55 -0.35
C ALA A 45 -15.69 9.18 -0.62
N PRO A 46 -16.63 10.13 -0.88
CA PRO A 46 -18.02 9.78 -1.21
C PRO A 46 -18.17 8.96 -2.49
N LEU A 47 -17.28 9.15 -3.47
CA LEU A 47 -17.24 8.36 -4.70
C LEU A 47 -16.55 7.01 -4.48
N PHE A 48 -15.64 6.94 -3.50
CA PHE A 48 -14.87 5.74 -3.20
C PHE A 48 -15.73 4.62 -2.63
N LEU A 49 -16.69 4.95 -1.76
CA LEU A 49 -17.57 3.98 -1.08
C LEU A 49 -18.97 3.86 -1.70
N LYS A 50 -19.28 4.62 -2.73
CA LYS A 50 -20.62 4.67 -3.33
C LYS A 50 -21.04 3.29 -3.83
N GLY A 51 -22.25 2.86 -3.48
CA GLY A 51 -22.86 1.63 -4.02
C GLY A 51 -22.37 0.32 -3.38
N LEU A 52 -21.46 0.37 -2.40
CA LEU A 52 -21.08 -0.80 -1.62
C LEU A 52 -22.24 -1.19 -0.69
N THR A 53 -22.83 -2.36 -0.93
CA THR A 53 -24.00 -2.85 -0.19
C THR A 53 -23.65 -4.13 0.56
N PRO A 54 -23.74 -4.14 1.91
CA PRO A 54 -23.39 -5.30 2.71
C PRO A 54 -24.15 -6.57 2.29
N GLY A 55 -23.44 -7.70 2.19
CA GLY A 55 -23.99 -8.99 1.77
C GLY A 55 -24.28 -9.12 0.27
N VAL A 56 -24.20 -8.03 -0.50
CA VAL A 56 -24.51 -8.01 -1.94
C VAL A 56 -23.25 -7.81 -2.76
N THR A 57 -22.50 -6.73 -2.50
CA THR A 57 -21.31 -6.39 -3.30
C THR A 57 -20.21 -7.44 -3.12
N THR A 58 -19.64 -7.91 -4.22
CA THR A 58 -18.55 -8.88 -4.25
C THR A 58 -17.18 -8.22 -4.02
N GLU A 59 -16.21 -9.00 -3.56
CA GLU A 59 -14.80 -8.61 -3.56
C GLU A 59 -14.30 -8.14 -4.94
N ALA A 60 -14.76 -8.78 -6.02
CA ALA A 60 -14.39 -8.41 -7.39
C ALA A 60 -14.89 -7.01 -7.77
N GLU A 61 -16.14 -6.68 -7.43
CA GLU A 61 -16.71 -5.34 -7.63
C GLU A 61 -15.99 -4.28 -6.79
N ILE A 62 -15.68 -4.60 -5.52
CA ILE A 62 -14.86 -3.75 -4.66
C ILE A 62 -13.53 -3.41 -5.34
N ARG A 63 -12.78 -4.43 -5.79
CA ARG A 63 -11.47 -4.23 -6.42
C ARG A 63 -11.55 -3.50 -7.75
N SER A 64 -12.62 -3.72 -8.51
CA SER A 64 -12.87 -2.98 -9.76
C SER A 64 -13.09 -1.49 -9.49
N GLN A 65 -13.86 -1.15 -8.44
CA GLN A 65 -14.18 0.23 -8.08
C GLN A 65 -13.03 0.96 -7.36
N MET A 66 -12.41 0.29 -6.38
CA MET A 66 -11.46 0.85 -5.43
C MET A 66 -10.00 0.62 -5.85
N GLY A 67 -9.76 -0.28 -6.79
CA GLY A 67 -8.42 -0.70 -7.22
C GLY A 67 -7.84 -1.80 -6.35
N ARG A 68 -6.55 -2.04 -6.54
CA ARG A 68 -5.80 -3.01 -5.73
C ARG A 68 -5.63 -2.47 -4.31
N PRO A 69 -5.93 -3.25 -3.26
CA PRO A 69 -5.63 -2.84 -1.89
C PRO A 69 -4.11 -2.80 -1.67
N GLU A 70 -3.68 -1.94 -0.76
CA GLU A 70 -2.27 -1.88 -0.34
C GLU A 70 -1.88 -3.16 0.42
N THR A 71 -2.76 -3.62 1.29
CA THR A 71 -2.59 -4.85 2.07
C THR A 71 -3.89 -5.64 2.08
N GLU A 72 -3.80 -6.96 1.95
CA GLU A 72 -4.89 -7.90 2.15
C GLU A 72 -4.53 -8.80 3.31
N ARG A 73 -5.46 -8.94 4.27
CA ARG A 73 -5.32 -9.85 5.40
C ARG A 73 -6.45 -10.85 5.34
N VAL A 74 -6.11 -12.14 5.33
CA VAL A 74 -7.05 -13.25 5.34
C VAL A 74 -7.08 -13.84 6.75
N TYR A 75 -8.27 -14.03 7.29
CA TYR A 75 -8.48 -14.62 8.61
C TYR A 75 -8.74 -16.12 8.51
N THR A 76 -8.67 -16.82 9.64
CA THR A 76 -8.82 -18.29 9.72
C THR A 76 -10.20 -18.78 9.31
N ASP A 77 -11.23 -17.94 9.41
CA ASP A 77 -12.60 -18.23 8.97
C ASP A 77 -12.81 -17.96 7.47
N GLY A 78 -11.77 -17.52 6.75
CA GLY A 78 -11.83 -17.16 5.33
C GLY A 78 -12.29 -15.73 5.05
N SER A 79 -12.70 -14.98 6.07
CA SER A 79 -12.98 -13.54 5.93
C SER A 79 -11.70 -12.77 5.59
N LYS A 80 -11.86 -11.56 5.04
CA LYS A 80 -10.74 -10.71 4.66
C LYS A 80 -10.94 -9.28 5.11
N ARG A 81 -9.82 -8.61 5.37
CA ARG A 81 -9.74 -7.16 5.51
C ARG A 81 -8.77 -6.59 4.49
N LEU A 82 -9.26 -5.67 3.67
CA LEU A 82 -8.51 -4.96 2.65
C LEU A 82 -8.17 -3.54 3.11
N GLU A 83 -6.92 -3.15 2.97
CA GLU A 83 -6.40 -1.83 3.36
C GLU A 83 -6.30 -0.91 2.14
N TYR A 84 -6.90 0.29 2.23
CA TYR A 84 -6.89 1.32 1.18
C TYR A 84 -6.49 2.69 1.72
N PRO A 85 -5.18 3.04 1.72
CA PRO A 85 -4.71 4.39 1.98
C PRO A 85 -5.11 5.37 0.86
N ARG A 86 -5.49 6.61 1.18
CA ARG A 86 -5.93 7.63 0.21
C ARG A 86 -4.77 8.41 -0.44
N GLY A 87 -3.80 7.68 -0.99
CA GLY A 87 -2.67 8.21 -1.75
C GLY A 87 -1.49 8.71 -0.91
N PRO A 88 -0.39 9.16 -1.54
CA PRO A 88 0.87 9.51 -0.84
C PRO A 88 0.73 10.64 0.17
N MET A 89 -0.18 11.57 -0.09
CA MET A 89 -0.51 12.70 0.79
C MET A 89 -1.86 12.50 1.49
N GLY A 90 -2.39 11.28 1.49
CA GLY A 90 -3.69 10.94 2.05
C GLY A 90 -3.76 11.18 3.55
N ASN A 91 -4.88 11.73 3.99
CA ASN A 91 -5.26 11.93 5.40
C ASN A 91 -6.24 10.86 5.89
N GLU A 92 -6.52 9.87 5.03
CA GLU A 92 -7.47 8.81 5.32
C GLU A 92 -6.93 7.43 4.92
N THR A 93 -7.33 6.43 5.70
CA THR A 93 -7.16 5.01 5.36
C THR A 93 -8.48 4.30 5.61
N TYR A 94 -8.94 3.55 4.61
CA TYR A 94 -10.14 2.72 4.72
C TYR A 94 -9.76 1.26 4.88
N MET A 95 -10.37 0.61 5.87
CA MET A 95 -10.38 -0.84 6.03
C MET A 95 -11.71 -1.37 5.51
N VAL A 96 -11.67 -2.23 4.49
CA VAL A 96 -12.85 -2.87 3.90
C VAL A 96 -12.91 -4.32 4.35
N ASP A 97 -14.00 -4.68 5.00
CA ASP A 97 -14.27 -6.01 5.51
C ASP A 97 -15.10 -6.82 4.51
N ILE A 98 -14.69 -8.07 4.33
CA ILE A 98 -15.29 -9.04 3.43
C ILE A 98 -15.51 -10.33 4.22
N ASP A 99 -16.71 -10.88 4.15
CA ASP A 99 -17.04 -12.15 4.80
C ASP A 99 -16.38 -13.36 4.11
N ALA A 100 -16.52 -14.54 4.71
CA ALA A 100 -16.00 -15.79 4.15
C ALA A 100 -16.61 -16.18 2.79
N ASN A 101 -17.74 -15.57 2.40
CA ASN A 101 -18.40 -15.79 1.11
C ASN A 101 -17.94 -14.78 0.03
N GLY A 102 -16.96 -13.93 0.34
CA GLY A 102 -16.45 -12.93 -0.58
C GLY A 102 -17.38 -11.73 -0.76
N ARG A 103 -18.27 -11.45 0.21
CA ARG A 103 -19.19 -10.32 0.19
C ARG A 103 -18.73 -9.19 1.11
N PHE A 104 -18.90 -7.95 0.65
CA PHE A 104 -18.71 -6.75 1.45
C PHE A 104 -19.53 -6.80 2.74
N THR A 105 -18.95 -6.36 3.85
CA THR A 105 -19.68 -6.21 5.13
C THR A 105 -19.59 -4.78 5.67
N ALA A 106 -18.41 -4.16 5.67
CA ALA A 106 -18.21 -2.81 6.18
C ALA A 106 -17.00 -2.12 5.53
N ALA A 107 -17.03 -0.79 5.52
CA ALA A 107 -15.86 0.04 5.22
C ALA A 107 -15.68 1.05 6.36
N THR A 108 -14.50 1.05 6.98
CA THR A 108 -14.21 1.89 8.15
C THR A 108 -13.05 2.82 7.84
N GLN A 109 -13.25 4.13 8.01
CA GLN A 109 -12.14 5.07 8.05
C GLN A 109 -11.44 4.91 9.42
N VAL A 110 -10.14 4.59 9.42
CA VAL A 110 -9.39 4.30 10.66
C VAL A 110 -8.45 5.40 11.17
N LEU A 111 -8.13 6.43 10.39
CA LEU A 111 -7.33 7.58 10.85
C LEU A 111 -8.23 8.62 11.55
N THR A 112 -8.72 8.24 12.72
CA THR A 112 -9.61 9.08 13.56
C THR A 112 -9.11 9.13 15.00
N ALA A 113 -9.42 10.22 15.71
CA ALA A 113 -9.11 10.38 17.13
C ALA A 113 -9.59 9.18 17.98
N ALA A 114 -10.78 8.64 17.66
CA ALA A 114 -11.35 7.48 18.35
C ALA A 114 -10.52 6.20 18.13
N THR A 115 -9.91 6.02 16.97
CA THR A 115 -9.04 4.85 16.70
C THR A 115 -7.64 5.06 17.27
N PHE A 116 -7.10 6.28 17.19
CA PHE A 116 -5.82 6.63 17.81
C PHE A 116 -5.84 6.42 19.32
N ALA A 117 -6.95 6.74 19.99
CA ALA A 117 -7.14 6.48 21.41
C ALA A 117 -7.07 4.98 21.78
N LYS A 118 -7.18 4.06 20.81
CA LYS A 118 -7.01 2.62 21.06
C LYS A 118 -5.54 2.21 21.12
N ILE A 119 -4.61 3.02 20.60
CA ILE A 119 -3.18 2.72 20.65
C ILE A 119 -2.67 2.93 22.07
N ARG A 120 -2.03 1.89 22.64
CA ARG A 120 -1.54 1.88 24.01
C ARG A 120 -0.10 1.38 24.09
N PRO A 121 0.68 1.83 25.09
CA PRO A 121 1.95 1.21 25.40
C PRO A 121 1.82 -0.31 25.58
N GLY A 122 2.81 -1.06 25.10
CA GLY A 122 2.80 -2.53 25.11
C GLY A 122 2.25 -3.18 23.83
N MET A 123 1.61 -2.41 22.94
CA MET A 123 1.19 -2.94 21.63
C MET A 123 2.39 -3.20 20.72
N THR A 124 2.30 -4.24 19.91
CA THR A 124 3.25 -4.57 18.85
C THR A 124 3.02 -3.72 17.59
N GLU A 125 4.05 -3.59 16.76
CA GLU A 125 3.95 -3.03 15.40
C GLU A 125 2.76 -3.61 14.60
N ASP A 126 2.53 -4.93 14.67
CA ASP A 126 1.45 -5.57 13.93
C ASP A 126 0.06 -5.21 14.48
N GLU A 127 -0.09 -5.08 15.80
CA GLU A 127 -1.34 -4.58 16.40
C GLU A 127 -1.66 -3.17 15.94
N VAL A 128 -0.65 -2.29 15.87
CA VAL A 128 -0.82 -0.93 15.34
C VAL A 128 -1.18 -0.96 13.86
N ARG A 129 -0.51 -1.78 13.04
CA ARG A 129 -0.85 -1.97 11.61
C ARG A 129 -2.28 -2.43 11.41
N ARG A 130 -2.79 -3.33 12.26
CA ARG A 130 -4.17 -3.83 12.18
C ARG A 130 -5.21 -2.75 12.48
N LEU A 131 -4.84 -1.74 13.28
CA LEU A 131 -5.72 -0.63 13.63
C LEU A 131 -5.66 0.52 12.63
N LEU A 132 -4.47 0.94 12.20
CA LEU A 132 -4.27 2.18 11.44
C LEU A 132 -3.86 1.98 9.98
N GLY A 133 -3.50 0.75 9.59
CA GLY A 133 -2.94 0.48 8.27
C GLY A 133 -1.52 1.02 8.11
N LYS A 134 -1.09 1.22 6.87
CA LYS A 134 0.27 1.65 6.53
C LYS A 134 0.54 3.07 6.96
N PRO A 135 1.64 3.31 7.71
CA PRO A 135 2.03 4.67 8.03
C PRO A 135 2.45 5.41 6.75
N THR A 136 2.18 6.71 6.74
CA THR A 136 2.66 7.63 5.71
C THR A 136 4.18 7.71 5.75
N GLU A 137 4.76 7.78 6.96
CA GLU A 137 6.21 7.89 7.16
C GLU A 137 6.72 6.90 8.21
N VAL A 138 7.95 6.44 8.01
CA VAL A 138 8.69 5.61 8.96
C VAL A 138 10.06 6.25 9.17
N ALA A 139 10.31 6.76 10.36
CA ALA A 139 11.60 7.32 10.77
C ALA A 139 12.30 6.38 11.75
N ARG A 140 13.62 6.23 11.64
CA ARG A 140 14.45 5.46 12.57
C ARG A 140 15.54 6.36 13.12
N TYR A 141 15.66 6.44 14.43
CA TYR A 141 16.65 7.30 15.08
C TYR A 141 17.73 6.44 15.74
N PRO A 142 18.99 6.49 15.28
CA PRO A 142 20.05 5.63 15.83
C PRO A 142 20.51 6.03 17.25
N LEU A 143 20.47 7.33 17.57
CA LEU A 143 20.99 7.86 18.84
C LEU A 143 20.04 7.62 20.03
N LYS A 144 18.75 7.53 19.75
CA LYS A 144 17.72 7.07 20.66
C LYS A 144 17.02 5.93 19.92
N PRO A 145 17.42 4.66 20.13
CA PRO A 145 17.04 3.54 19.27
C PRO A 145 15.53 3.36 19.29
N GLU A 146 14.86 4.03 18.37
CA GLU A 146 13.42 4.05 18.23
C GLU A 146 13.04 4.10 16.75
N THR A 147 11.88 3.53 16.48
CA THR A 147 11.21 3.66 15.20
C THR A 147 9.93 4.46 15.43
N VAL A 148 9.69 5.46 14.60
CA VAL A 148 8.48 6.29 14.66
C VAL A 148 7.70 6.08 13.38
N TRP A 149 6.44 5.69 13.52
CA TRP A 149 5.49 5.61 12.41
C TRP A 149 4.53 6.77 12.50
N SER A 150 4.29 7.44 11.37
CA SER A 150 3.47 8.64 11.30
C SER A 150 2.37 8.50 10.28
N TRP A 151 1.16 8.92 10.64
CA TRP A 151 0.00 9.01 9.75
C TRP A 151 -0.46 10.46 9.67
N ARG A 152 -0.56 10.98 8.45
CA ARG A 152 -1.24 12.26 8.23
C ARG A 152 -2.74 12.07 8.43
N TRP A 153 -3.39 13.05 9.07
CA TRP A 153 -4.84 13.06 9.23
C TRP A 153 -5.37 14.51 9.34
N LEU A 154 -6.69 14.66 9.24
CA LEU A 154 -7.38 15.92 9.53
C LEU A 154 -7.95 15.87 10.95
N GLU A 155 -7.36 16.63 11.87
CA GLU A 155 -7.70 16.62 13.29
C GLU A 155 -9.13 17.10 13.56
N ASP A 156 -9.57 18.12 12.84
CA ASP A 156 -10.94 18.63 12.86
C ASP A 156 -11.85 18.01 11.78
N GLY A 157 -11.31 17.06 11.01
CA GLY A 157 -12.00 16.42 9.88
C GLY A 157 -12.15 17.30 8.63
N VAL A 158 -11.62 18.53 8.61
CA VAL A 158 -11.81 19.46 7.49
C VAL A 158 -10.52 20.12 7.01
N ASN A 159 -9.81 20.85 7.88
CA ASN A 159 -8.71 21.74 7.45
C ASN A 159 -7.43 21.62 8.29
N GLN A 160 -7.49 21.01 9.47
CA GLN A 160 -6.34 20.93 10.36
C GLN A 160 -5.52 19.68 10.11
N ASP A 161 -4.56 19.81 9.20
CA ASP A 161 -3.53 18.81 8.94
C ASP A 161 -2.61 18.60 10.14
N ALA A 162 -2.52 17.37 10.60
CA ALA A 162 -1.57 16.95 11.63
C ALA A 162 -1.00 15.57 11.33
N PHE A 163 0.06 15.21 12.02
CA PHE A 163 0.53 13.83 12.14
C PHE A 163 0.14 13.24 13.48
N PHE A 164 -0.38 12.01 13.45
CA PHE A 164 -0.38 11.13 14.61
C PHE A 164 0.82 10.20 14.52
N ASN A 165 1.64 10.17 15.56
CA ASN A 165 2.89 9.41 15.61
C ASN A 165 2.82 8.32 16.68
N VAL A 166 3.24 7.12 16.33
CA VAL A 166 3.42 6.00 17.24
C VAL A 166 4.91 5.71 17.35
N HIS A 167 5.41 5.65 18.58
CA HIS A 167 6.83 5.47 18.88
C HIS A 167 7.06 4.06 19.42
N PHE A 168 7.94 3.33 18.75
CA PHE A 168 8.32 1.97 19.06
C PHE A 168 9.73 1.93 19.65
N GLY A 169 9.91 1.12 20.69
CA GLY A 169 11.23 0.75 21.19
C GLY A 169 11.99 -0.13 20.19
N PRO A 170 13.25 -0.50 20.51
CA PRO A 170 14.06 -1.36 19.65
C PRO A 170 13.49 -2.79 19.51
N ASP A 171 12.57 -3.18 20.39
CA ASP A 171 11.82 -4.43 20.39
C ASP A 171 10.54 -4.39 19.53
N GLY A 172 10.22 -3.26 18.89
CA GLY A 172 9.01 -3.10 18.08
C GLY A 172 7.74 -2.96 18.93
N ILE A 173 7.88 -2.54 20.20
CA ILE A 173 6.76 -2.32 21.12
C ILE A 173 6.50 -0.83 21.29
N VAL A 174 5.22 -0.45 21.23
CA VAL A 174 4.77 0.91 21.51
C VAL A 174 5.14 1.27 22.93
N TYR A 175 5.84 2.40 23.10
CA TYR A 175 6.07 2.96 24.43
C TYR A 175 5.37 4.32 24.60
N THR A 176 5.10 5.06 23.52
CA THR A 176 4.32 6.30 23.57
C THR A 176 3.71 6.67 22.21
N THR A 177 2.84 7.68 22.21
CA THR A 177 2.26 8.32 21.02
C THR A 177 2.40 9.83 21.13
N SER A 178 2.46 10.53 20.01
CA SER A 178 2.47 12.00 19.98
C SER A 178 1.68 12.55 18.79
N ARG A 179 1.34 13.84 18.85
CA ARG A 179 0.77 14.61 17.73
C ARG A 179 1.73 15.72 17.33
N SER A 180 1.94 15.95 16.04
CA SER A 180 2.79 17.03 15.53
C SER A 180 2.13 17.77 14.37
N ASP A 181 2.34 19.08 14.28
CA ASP A 181 1.89 19.88 13.13
C ASP A 181 2.68 19.53 11.87
N ILE A 182 2.04 19.72 10.71
CA ILE A 182 2.75 19.75 9.44
C ILE A 182 3.26 21.17 9.23
N LEU A 183 4.57 21.37 9.33
CA LEU A 183 5.19 22.67 9.07
C LEU A 183 4.97 23.05 7.59
N LYS A 184 4.05 23.97 7.34
CA LYS A 184 3.87 24.59 6.01
C LYS A 184 4.85 25.75 5.93
N GLY A 185 5.85 25.67 5.05
CA GLY A 185 6.75 26.80 4.78
C GLY A 185 5.95 28.01 4.33
N HIS A 186 6.25 29.18 4.90
CA HIS A 186 5.68 30.48 4.51
C HIS A 186 6.48 31.11 3.38
#